data_AF-A0A9P7G3Q2-F1
#
_entry.id   AF-A0A9P7G3Q2-F1
#
_cell.length_a   1.000
_cell.length_b   1.000
_cell.length_c   1.000
_cell.angle_alpha   90.00
_cell.angle_beta   90.00
_cell.angle_gamma   90.00
#
_symmetry.space_group_name_H-M   'P 1'
#
loop_
_entity.id
_entity.type
_entity.pdbx_description
1 polymer ?
#
loop_
_entity_poly.entity_id
_entity_poly.type
_entity_poly.pdbx_seq_one_letter_code
_entity_poly.pdbx_strand_id
1 'polypeptide(L)'
;MPKGKDSDLYVNYVTRDLGKIVEHVVPQGRQGLPNLVSTKQILESWRSKRVIDPQKIDDVLASLNARQTTSSSEHPEPSSRDNVSLSRNEIFKRIEEDRERHKRLRERRWVQPITHTPLSHQAPPLACFMPLTNPGDGAQELTIDIEFENEWETTSDWNEDDVDAATEEADLCFPAEGEGPMDLS
;
A
#
# COMPACT_ATOMS: atom_id res chain seq x y z
N MET A 1 7.36 29.60 20.14
CA MET A 1 8.61 28.82 20.00
C MET A 1 8.72 28.35 18.55
N PRO A 2 9.81 28.65 17.83
CA PRO A 2 9.90 28.32 16.41
C PRO A 2 10.38 26.86 16.27
N LYS A 3 9.45 25.94 16.01
CA LYS A 3 9.76 24.63 15.39
C LYS A 3 9.85 24.89 13.88
N GLY A 4 11.00 24.73 13.24
CA GLY A 4 11.01 24.87 11.77
C GLY A 4 12.34 24.90 11.03
N LYS A 5 13.52 24.90 11.67
CA LYS A 5 14.78 24.98 10.90
C LYS A 5 15.39 23.63 10.53
N ASP A 6 15.11 22.57 11.29
CA ASP A 6 15.81 21.29 11.10
C ASP A 6 15.19 20.39 10.03
N SER A 7 13.87 20.52 9.78
CA SER A 7 13.17 19.75 8.74
C SER A 7 13.66 20.12 7.34
N ASP A 8 14.00 21.39 7.12
CA ASP A 8 14.41 21.88 5.81
C ASP A 8 15.84 21.46 5.45
N LEU A 9 16.72 21.18 6.42
CA LEU A 9 18.10 20.79 6.14
C LEU A 9 18.17 19.48 5.35
N TYR A 10 17.40 18.47 5.76
CA TYR A 10 17.33 17.19 5.06
C TYR A 10 16.75 17.35 3.65
N VAL A 11 15.66 18.11 3.51
CA VAL A 11 15.03 18.38 2.21
C VAL A 11 16.02 19.10 1.30
N ASN A 12 16.79 20.06 1.81
CA ASN A 12 17.81 20.77 1.04
C ASN A 12 18.93 19.86 0.56
N TYR A 13 19.45 18.97 1.41
CA TYR A 13 20.48 18.00 1.01
C TYR A 13 19.96 16.99 -0.01
N VAL A 14 18.77 16.43 0.22
CA VAL A 14 18.13 15.50 -0.71
C VAL A 14 17.85 16.19 -2.04
N THR A 15 17.34 17.42 -2.03
CA THR A 15 17.08 18.19 -3.26
C THR A 15 18.34 18.46 -4.06
N ARG A 16 19.46 18.75 -3.39
CA ARG A 16 20.76 18.97 -4.04
C ARG A 16 21.30 17.70 -4.68
N ASP A 17 21.20 16.58 -3.96
CA ASP A 17 21.81 15.31 -4.37
C ASP A 17 20.81 14.32 -5.01
N LEU A 18 19.57 14.76 -5.31
CA LEU A 18 18.48 13.92 -5.80
C LEU A 18 18.88 13.10 -7.03
N GLY A 19 19.52 13.73 -8.01
CA GLY A 19 20.00 13.05 -9.21
C GLY A 19 21.01 11.93 -8.91
N LYS A 20 21.95 12.18 -7.98
CA LYS A 20 22.94 11.18 -7.57
C LYS A 20 22.28 10.02 -6.83
N ILE A 21 21.33 10.32 -5.93
CA ILE A 21 20.60 9.30 -5.17
C ILE A 21 19.86 8.37 -6.15
N VAL A 22 19.16 8.96 -7.13
CA VAL A 22 18.42 8.20 -8.16
C VAL A 22 19.35 7.38 -9.05
N GLU A 23 20.53 7.88 -9.38
CA GLU A 23 21.54 7.12 -10.14
C GLU A 23 22.06 5.90 -9.36
N HIS A 24 22.25 6.01 -8.05
CA HIS A 24 22.68 4.89 -7.21
C HIS A 24 21.57 3.86 -6.99
N VAL A 25 20.31 4.30 -6.88
CA VAL A 25 19.15 3.41 -6.67
C VAL A 25 18.70 2.73 -7.98
N VAL A 26 18.81 3.45 -9.09
CA VAL A 26 18.43 3.01 -10.44
C VAL A 26 19.63 3.20 -11.39
N PRO A 27 20.68 2.37 -11.26
CA PRO A 27 21.84 2.41 -12.14
C PRO A 27 21.46 2.05 -13.58
N GLN A 28 22.34 2.38 -14.53
CA GLN A 28 22.15 2.01 -15.94
C GLN A 28 22.26 0.48 -16.09
N GLY A 29 21.31 -0.13 -16.80
CA GLY A 29 21.27 -1.58 -17.04
C GLY A 29 20.21 -2.34 -16.24
N ARG A 30 20.27 -3.68 -16.27
CA ARG A 30 19.22 -4.57 -15.73
C ARG A 30 19.07 -4.51 -14.21
N GLN A 31 20.12 -4.10 -13.49
CA GLN A 31 20.15 -4.02 -12.03
C GLN A 31 19.21 -2.95 -11.45
N GLY A 32 18.97 -1.86 -12.18
CA GLY A 32 18.09 -0.78 -11.75
C GLY A 32 16.61 -1.03 -12.04
N LEU A 33 16.29 -1.98 -12.93
CA LEU A 33 14.90 -2.25 -13.37
C LEU A 33 13.95 -2.60 -12.22
N PRO A 34 14.31 -3.45 -11.23
CA PRO A 34 13.42 -3.77 -10.11
C PRO A 34 13.01 -2.56 -9.27
N ASN A 35 13.87 -1.54 -9.19
CA ASN A 35 13.64 -0.35 -8.39
C ASN A 35 13.02 0.81 -9.20
N LEU A 36 12.90 0.68 -10.51
CA LEU A 36 12.47 1.78 -11.39
C LEU A 36 11.02 2.18 -11.10
N VAL A 37 10.11 1.21 -11.01
CA VAL A 37 8.67 1.47 -10.79
C VAL A 37 8.44 2.11 -9.42
N SER A 38 9.05 1.56 -8.37
CA SER A 38 8.95 2.11 -7.01
C SER A 38 9.56 3.50 -6.90
N THR A 39 10.70 3.75 -7.55
CA THR A 39 11.34 5.07 -7.57
C THR A 39 10.44 6.11 -8.26
N LYS A 40 9.83 5.77 -9.41
CA LYS A 40 8.87 6.66 -10.08
C LYS A 40 7.66 6.97 -9.18
N GLN A 41 7.09 5.96 -8.51
CA GLN A 41 5.97 6.16 -7.58
C GLN A 41 6.33 7.08 -6.41
N ILE A 42 7.54 6.95 -5.85
CA ILE A 42 8.02 7.82 -4.77
C ILE A 42 8.21 9.25 -5.26
N LEU A 43 8.83 9.45 -6.44
CA LEU A 43 9.00 10.76 -7.05
C LEU A 43 7.65 11.44 -7.32
N GLU A 44 6.67 10.70 -7.84
CA GLU A 44 5.30 11.22 -8.06
C GLU A 44 4.63 11.61 -6.73
N SER A 45 4.78 10.79 -5.68
CA SER A 45 4.29 11.11 -4.34
C SER A 45 4.93 12.37 -3.76
N TRP A 46 6.24 12.55 -3.95
CA TRP A 46 6.97 13.75 -3.52
C TRP A 46 6.55 15.00 -4.29
N ARG A 47 6.22 14.84 -5.57
CA ARG A 47 5.66 15.88 -6.45
C ARG A 47 4.27 16.31 -5.97
N SER A 48 3.35 15.37 -5.76
CA SER A 48 1.99 15.67 -5.28
C SER A 48 1.99 16.31 -3.89
N LYS A 49 2.88 15.85 -3.01
CA LYS A 49 3.02 16.39 -1.64
C LYS A 49 3.87 17.65 -1.55
N ARG A 50 4.44 18.12 -2.68
CA ARG A 50 5.35 19.28 -2.75
C ARG A 50 6.50 19.23 -1.73
N VAL A 51 7.05 18.04 -1.51
CA VAL A 51 8.19 17.84 -0.59
C VAL A 51 9.46 18.45 -1.18
N ILE A 52 9.62 18.32 -2.50
CA ILE A 52 10.68 18.95 -3.31
C ILE A 52 9.99 19.75 -4.41
N ASP A 53 10.67 20.79 -4.91
CA ASP A 53 10.23 21.56 -6.06
C ASP A 53 9.81 20.65 -7.23
N PRO A 54 8.54 20.71 -7.69
CA PRO A 54 8.03 19.85 -8.75
C PRO A 54 8.89 19.87 -10.02
N GLN A 55 9.48 21.02 -10.38
CA GLN A 55 10.30 21.14 -11.57
C GLN A 55 11.55 20.24 -11.49
N LYS A 56 12.20 20.18 -10.31
CA LYS A 56 13.38 19.32 -10.10
C LYS A 56 13.03 17.84 -10.18
N ILE A 57 11.84 17.47 -9.72
CA ILE A 57 11.35 16.09 -9.81
C ILE A 57 11.06 15.74 -11.27
N ASP A 58 10.43 16.65 -12.01
CA ASP A 58 10.10 16.48 -13.43
C ASP A 58 11.38 16.31 -14.28
N ASP A 59 12.43 17.10 -14.02
CA ASP A 59 13.74 16.98 -14.67
C ASP A 59 14.35 15.58 -14.47
N VAL A 60 14.30 15.06 -13.24
CA VAL A 60 14.80 13.73 -12.89
C VAL A 60 13.96 12.63 -13.55
N LEU A 61 12.63 12.76 -13.54
CA LEU A 61 11.72 11.82 -14.20
C LEU A 61 11.96 11.80 -15.72
N ALA A 62 12.17 12.95 -16.35
CA ALA A 62 12.50 13.06 -17.77
C ALA A 62 13.80 12.32 -18.09
N SER A 63 14.84 12.50 -17.26
CA SER A 63 16.11 11.77 -17.43
C SER A 63 15.96 10.25 -17.29
N LEU A 64 15.13 9.78 -16.36
CA LEU A 64 14.84 8.35 -16.16
C LEU A 64 14.06 7.76 -17.35
N ASN A 65 13.08 8.48 -17.88
CA ASN A 65 12.30 8.04 -19.03
C ASN A 65 13.14 7.99 -20.31
N ALA A 66 13.99 8.99 -20.55
CA ALA A 66 14.90 9.00 -21.70
C ALA A 66 15.89 7.82 -21.67
N ARG A 67 16.37 7.43 -20.47
CA ARG A 67 17.21 6.22 -20.29
C ARG A 67 16.46 4.93 -20.55
N GLN A 68 15.18 4.86 -20.18
CA GLN A 68 14.34 3.68 -20.42
C GLN A 68 14.14 3.44 -21.92
N THR A 69 13.92 4.50 -22.70
CA THR A 69 13.74 4.39 -24.15
C THR A 69 15.01 3.92 -24.87
N THR A 70 16.19 4.42 -24.49
CA THR A 70 17.45 3.97 -25.12
C THR A 70 17.77 2.51 -24.80
N SER A 71 17.57 2.09 -23.55
CA SER A 71 17.81 0.70 -23.13
C SER A 71 16.85 -0.33 -23.75
N SER A 72 15.69 0.10 -24.26
CA SER A 72 14.72 -0.77 -24.92
C SER A 72 14.97 -0.91 -26.43
N SER A 73 15.80 -0.03 -27.02
CA SER A 73 16.06 0.02 -28.47
C SER A 73 17.39 -0.60 -28.90
N GLU A 74 18.27 -0.96 -27.98
CA GLU A 74 19.55 -1.58 -28.31
C GLU A 74 19.47 -3.12 -28.21
N HIS A 75 19.68 -3.77 -29.36
CA HIS A 75 19.94 -5.21 -29.47
C HIS A 75 21.12 -5.62 -28.57
N PRO A 76 21.09 -6.80 -27.92
CA PRO A 76 22.13 -7.21 -26.98
C PRO A 76 23.38 -7.65 -27.75
N GLU A 77 24.29 -6.72 -28.02
CA GLU A 77 25.66 -7.04 -28.42
C GLU A 77 26.42 -7.65 -27.23
N PRO A 78 27.09 -8.81 -27.39
CA PRO A 78 27.76 -9.51 -26.32
C PRO A 78 29.14 -8.89 -26.04
N SER A 79 29.17 -7.65 -25.56
CA SER A 79 30.40 -7.02 -25.08
C SER A 79 30.46 -7.11 -23.55
N SER A 80 31.14 -8.16 -23.12
CA SER A 80 31.87 -8.31 -21.86
C SER A 80 32.12 -7.01 -21.08
N ARG A 81 31.40 -6.86 -19.96
CA ARG A 81 31.86 -6.27 -18.68
C ARG A 81 30.78 -6.53 -17.62
N ASP A 82 31.09 -7.48 -16.73
CA ASP A 82 30.45 -7.70 -15.43
C ASP A 82 28.92 -7.79 -15.40
N ASN A 83 28.41 -8.94 -15.86
CA ASN A 83 27.18 -9.51 -15.31
C ASN A 83 27.42 -9.81 -13.82
N VAL A 84 27.37 -8.80 -12.96
CA VAL A 84 27.12 -9.00 -11.54
C VAL A 84 25.65 -9.35 -11.44
N SER A 85 25.27 -10.56 -11.90
CA SER A 85 23.98 -11.12 -11.53
C SER A 85 23.89 -11.02 -10.01
N LEU A 86 22.84 -10.35 -9.49
CA LEU A 86 22.62 -10.24 -8.05
C LEU A 86 22.90 -11.60 -7.42
N SER A 87 23.70 -11.62 -6.36
CA SER A 87 24.05 -12.88 -5.72
C SER A 87 22.75 -13.61 -5.33
N ARG A 88 22.77 -14.95 -5.39
CA ARG A 88 21.59 -15.74 -5.04
C ARG A 88 21.01 -15.35 -3.66
N ASN A 89 21.88 -14.96 -2.73
CA ASN A 89 21.49 -14.48 -1.40
C ASN A 89 20.76 -13.13 -1.46
N GLU A 90 21.23 -12.17 -2.28
CA GLU A 90 20.54 -10.89 -2.49
C GLU A 90 19.18 -11.09 -3.15
N ILE A 91 19.08 -12.00 -4.11
CA ILE A 91 17.80 -12.35 -4.76
C ILE A 91 16.81 -12.88 -3.73
N PHE A 92 17.20 -13.86 -2.91
CA PHE A 92 16.32 -14.41 -1.86
C PHE A 92 15.95 -13.37 -0.82
N LYS A 93 16.91 -12.54 -0.40
CA LYS A 93 16.65 -11.44 0.52
C LYS A 93 15.59 -10.48 -0.05
N ARG A 94 15.70 -10.14 -1.35
CA ARG A 94 14.75 -9.26 -2.02
C ARG A 94 13.35 -9.88 -2.12
N ILE A 95 13.28 -11.17 -2.44
CA ILE A 95 12.02 -11.92 -2.46
C ILE A 95 11.35 -11.89 -1.09
N GLU A 96 12.12 -12.12 -0.02
CA GLU A 96 11.58 -12.11 1.34
C GLU A 96 11.16 -10.70 1.78
N GLU A 97 11.93 -9.67 1.47
CA GLU A 97 11.56 -8.27 1.74
C GLU A 97 10.28 -7.88 1.01
N ASP A 98 10.11 -8.26 -0.26
CA ASP A 98 8.90 -7.97 -1.02
C ASP A 98 7.69 -8.78 -0.55
N ARG A 99 7.89 -10.05 -0.14
CA ARG A 99 6.87 -10.88 0.49
C ARG A 99 6.40 -10.24 1.80
N GLU A 100 7.34 -9.82 2.63
CA GLU A 100 7.07 -9.17 3.90
C GLU A 100 6.40 -7.79 3.72
N ARG A 101 6.78 -7.03 2.68
CA ARG A 101 6.11 -5.77 2.32
C ARG A 101 4.65 -5.99 1.94
N HIS A 102 4.37 -6.98 1.08
CA HIS A 102 2.99 -7.30 0.70
C HIS A 102 2.18 -7.83 1.88
N LYS A 103 2.80 -8.63 2.76
CA LYS A 103 2.20 -9.09 4.01
C LYS A 103 1.76 -7.90 4.87
N ARG A 104 2.66 -6.96 5.17
CA ARG A 104 2.32 -5.73 5.93
C ARG A 104 1.25 -4.86 5.25
N LEU A 105 1.29 -4.76 3.92
CA LEU A 105 0.30 -3.97 3.18
C LEU A 105 -1.09 -4.58 3.31
N ARG A 106 -1.19 -5.91 3.19
CA ARG A 106 -2.41 -6.66 3.38
C ARG A 106 -2.89 -6.56 4.83
N GLU A 107 -2.01 -6.78 5.81
CA GLU A 107 -2.27 -6.56 7.25
C GLU A 107 -2.88 -5.19 7.53
N ARG A 108 -2.31 -4.13 6.97
CA ARG A 108 -2.82 -2.78 7.14
C ARG A 108 -4.15 -2.53 6.41
N ARG A 109 -4.42 -3.23 5.30
CA ARG A 109 -5.63 -3.01 4.49
C ARG A 109 -6.90 -3.36 5.27
N TRP A 110 -6.84 -4.37 6.15
CA TRP A 110 -8.00 -4.80 6.95
C TRP A 110 -8.11 -4.08 8.30
N VAL A 111 -7.20 -3.15 8.62
CA VAL A 111 -7.29 -2.35 9.85
C VAL A 111 -8.35 -1.27 9.63
N GLN A 112 -9.49 -1.40 10.31
CA GLN A 112 -10.51 -0.36 10.33
C GLN A 112 -10.02 0.87 11.14
N PRO A 113 -10.18 2.10 10.64
CA PRO A 113 -9.78 3.30 11.37
C PRO A 113 -10.69 3.54 12.58
N ILE A 114 -10.18 3.30 13.78
CA ILE A 114 -10.90 3.57 15.03
C ILE A 114 -10.70 5.06 15.38
N THR A 115 -11.46 5.98 14.79
CA THR A 115 -11.32 7.42 15.08
C THR A 115 -11.82 7.84 16.46
N HIS A 116 -12.61 7.00 17.15
CA HIS A 116 -13.12 7.33 18.49
C HIS A 116 -12.99 6.16 19.47
N THR A 117 -11.86 6.07 20.16
CA THR A 117 -11.82 5.39 21.46
C THR A 117 -12.45 6.33 22.49
N PRO A 118 -13.66 6.11 23.01
CA PRO A 118 -14.08 6.83 24.20
C PRO A 118 -13.11 6.47 25.31
N LEU A 119 -12.50 7.48 25.93
CA LEU A 119 -11.52 7.39 27.02
C LEU A 119 -12.07 6.73 28.31
N SER A 120 -13.20 6.02 28.24
CA SER A 120 -13.87 5.42 29.39
C SER A 120 -14.04 3.92 29.17
N HIS A 121 -13.72 3.14 30.20
CA HIS A 121 -14.01 1.71 30.35
C HIS A 121 -15.53 1.39 30.38
N GLN A 122 -16.34 2.05 29.56
CA GLN A 122 -17.76 1.77 29.38
C GLN A 122 -17.94 1.01 28.07
N ALA A 123 -18.86 0.05 28.06
CA ALA A 123 -19.27 -0.62 26.83
C ALA A 123 -19.64 0.44 25.78
N PRO A 124 -19.20 0.29 24.51
CA PRO A 124 -19.58 1.22 23.47
C PRO A 124 -21.12 1.28 23.39
N PRO A 125 -21.72 2.47 23.34
CA PRO A 125 -23.17 2.58 23.15
C PRO A 125 -23.55 1.93 21.81
N LEU A 126 -24.73 1.30 21.75
CA LEU A 126 -25.24 0.76 20.49
C LEU A 126 -25.28 1.87 19.43
N ALA A 127 -25.00 1.52 18.18
CA ALA A 127 -25.02 2.41 17.03
C ALA A 127 -26.29 3.29 16.97
N CYS A 128 -27.46 2.72 17.34
CA CYS A 128 -28.74 3.43 17.35
C CYS A 128 -28.84 4.59 18.35
N PHE A 129 -27.91 4.70 19.30
CA PHE A 129 -27.83 5.78 20.28
C PHE A 129 -26.73 6.80 19.96
N MET A 130 -25.99 6.61 18.87
CA MET A 130 -25.03 7.62 18.41
C MET A 130 -25.76 8.80 17.73
N PRO A 131 -25.27 10.04 17.88
CA PRO A 131 -25.86 11.20 17.21
C PRO A 131 -25.84 11.01 15.70
N LEU A 132 -26.94 11.28 14.99
CA LEU A 132 -26.92 11.27 13.53
C LEU A 132 -25.98 12.39 13.04
N THR A 133 -24.89 12.03 12.38
CA THR A 133 -23.97 12.99 11.76
C THR A 133 -24.16 12.97 10.25
N ASN A 134 -23.94 14.10 9.58
CA ASN A 134 -24.05 14.15 8.12
C ASN A 134 -22.66 13.96 7.49
N PRO A 135 -22.59 13.32 6.30
CA PRO A 135 -21.35 13.22 5.56
C PRO A 135 -20.79 14.62 5.29
N GLY A 136 -19.55 14.86 5.75
CA GLY A 136 -18.87 16.15 5.66
C GLY A 136 -18.77 16.98 6.96
N ASP A 137 -19.25 16.48 8.09
CA ASP A 137 -19.08 17.11 9.43
C ASP A 137 -17.63 17.02 9.97
N GLY A 138 -16.71 16.41 9.22
CA GLY A 138 -15.27 16.45 9.47
C GLY A 138 -14.89 15.74 10.76
N ALA A 139 -14.45 16.48 11.78
CA ALA A 139 -14.00 15.91 13.05
C ALA A 139 -15.13 15.40 13.96
N GLN A 140 -16.40 15.61 13.55
CA GLN A 140 -17.59 15.11 14.24
C GLN A 140 -18.21 13.89 13.54
N GLU A 141 -17.75 13.53 12.34
CA GLU A 141 -18.24 12.38 11.60
C GLU A 141 -17.97 11.08 12.39
N LEU A 142 -19.01 10.27 12.59
CA LEU A 142 -18.88 9.05 13.38
C LEU A 142 -18.00 8.01 12.68
N THR A 143 -17.28 7.22 13.46
CA THR A 143 -16.56 6.03 12.95
C THR A 143 -17.47 5.13 12.13
N ILE A 144 -18.71 4.93 12.61
CA ILE A 144 -19.67 4.03 11.97
C ILE A 144 -20.14 4.54 10.61
N ASP A 145 -20.27 5.86 10.44
CA ASP A 145 -20.68 6.46 9.17
C ASP A 145 -19.57 6.30 8.12
N ILE A 146 -18.30 6.44 8.53
CA ILE A 146 -17.12 6.20 7.69
C ILE A 146 -16.97 4.70 7.35
N GLU A 147 -17.17 3.80 8.33
CA GLU A 147 -17.12 2.36 8.11
C GLU A 147 -18.21 1.92 7.12
N PHE A 148 -19.45 2.36 7.35
CA PHE A 148 -20.58 2.06 6.48
C PHE A 148 -20.36 2.54 5.05
N GLU A 149 -19.94 3.80 4.84
CA GLU A 149 -19.72 4.32 3.48
C GLU A 149 -18.61 3.55 2.76
N ASN A 150 -17.51 3.22 3.45
CA ASN A 150 -16.44 2.40 2.88
C ASN A 150 -16.90 0.98 2.53
N GLU A 151 -17.66 0.33 3.42
CA GLU A 151 -18.22 -0.99 3.18
C GLU A 151 -19.22 -0.94 2.02
N TRP A 152 -20.07 0.08 1.98
CA TRP A 152 -21.06 0.28 0.93
C TRP A 152 -20.40 0.50 -0.44
N GLU A 153 -19.38 1.36 -0.53
CA GLU A 153 -18.62 1.59 -1.77
C GLU A 153 -17.87 0.34 -2.27
N THR A 154 -17.54 -0.58 -1.36
CA THR A 154 -16.79 -1.81 -1.67
C THR A 154 -17.65 -3.07 -1.68
N THR A 155 -18.95 -2.96 -1.41
CA THR A 155 -19.89 -4.07 -1.45
C THR A 155 -19.99 -4.55 -2.90
N SER A 156 -19.57 -5.78 -3.15
CA SER A 156 -19.72 -6.43 -4.46
C SER A 156 -21.13 -7.01 -4.62
N ASP A 157 -21.54 -7.19 -5.86
CA ASP A 157 -22.76 -7.95 -6.17
C ASP A 157 -22.67 -9.39 -5.65
N TRP A 158 -23.82 -9.90 -5.20
CA TRP A 158 -24.00 -11.28 -4.76
C TRP A 158 -23.64 -12.27 -5.88
N ASN A 159 -22.86 -13.29 -5.57
CA ASN A 159 -22.31 -14.25 -6.52
C ASN A 159 -22.52 -15.73 -6.11
N GLU A 160 -21.90 -16.65 -6.85
CA GLU A 160 -21.99 -18.10 -6.60
C GLU A 160 -21.34 -18.51 -5.26
N ASP A 161 -20.18 -17.94 -4.93
CA ASP A 161 -19.50 -18.21 -3.64
C ASP A 161 -20.39 -17.80 -2.45
N ASP A 162 -21.20 -16.74 -2.59
CA ASP A 162 -22.15 -16.32 -1.54
C ASP A 162 -23.32 -17.31 -1.38
N VAL A 163 -23.81 -17.90 -2.48
CA VAL A 163 -24.84 -18.95 -2.45
C VAL A 163 -24.31 -20.23 -1.81
N ASP A 164 -23.09 -20.62 -2.18
CA ASP A 164 -22.42 -21.81 -1.64
C ASP A 164 -22.18 -21.63 -0.14
N ALA A 165 -21.64 -20.47 0.29
CA ALA A 165 -21.44 -20.17 1.71
C ALA A 165 -22.75 -20.19 2.52
N ALA A 166 -23.82 -19.61 1.99
CA ALA A 166 -25.13 -19.62 2.65
C ALA A 166 -25.72 -21.04 2.76
N THR A 167 -25.48 -21.89 1.75
CA THR A 167 -25.93 -23.29 1.75
C THR A 167 -25.12 -24.12 2.76
N GLU A 168 -23.80 -23.97 2.77
CA GLU A 168 -22.93 -24.63 3.75
C GLU A 168 -23.27 -24.26 5.21
N GLU A 169 -23.57 -22.97 5.47
CA GLU A 169 -24.03 -22.52 6.80
C GLU A 169 -25.39 -23.13 7.18
N ALA A 170 -26.33 -23.17 6.23
CA ALA A 170 -27.65 -23.75 6.45
C ALA A 170 -27.57 -25.25 6.79
N ASP A 171 -26.70 -26.00 6.11
CA ASP A 171 -26.47 -27.42 6.36
C ASP A 171 -25.82 -27.68 7.73
N LEU A 172 -24.94 -26.78 8.19
CA LEU A 172 -24.34 -26.86 9.53
C LEU A 172 -25.36 -26.54 10.64
N CYS A 173 -26.24 -25.57 10.43
CA CYS A 173 -27.25 -25.17 11.42
C CYS A 173 -28.46 -26.10 11.46
N PHE A 174 -28.86 -26.63 10.31
CA PHE A 174 -30.02 -27.51 10.13
C PHE A 174 -29.62 -28.74 9.33
N PRO A 175 -28.76 -29.61 9.88
CA PRO A 175 -28.39 -30.84 9.20
C PRO A 175 -29.64 -31.64 8.91
N ALA A 176 -29.78 -32.11 7.66
CA ALA A 176 -30.91 -32.92 7.26
C ALA A 176 -31.06 -34.11 8.23
N GLU A 177 -32.22 -34.22 8.85
CA GLU A 177 -32.52 -35.25 9.86
C GLU A 177 -32.16 -36.65 9.32
N GLY A 178 -31.01 -37.21 9.70
CA GLY A 178 -30.66 -38.56 9.26
C GLY A 178 -29.21 -39.04 9.36
N GLU A 179 -28.18 -38.19 9.47
CA GLU A 179 -26.79 -38.65 9.47
C GLU A 179 -26.07 -38.49 10.82
N GLY A 180 -26.14 -39.55 11.64
CA GLY A 180 -25.14 -39.89 12.66
C GLY A 180 -25.28 -39.25 14.06
N PRO A 181 -24.92 -39.97 15.13
CA PRO A 181 -25.06 -39.47 16.50
C PRO A 181 -24.10 -38.29 16.71
N MET A 182 -24.65 -37.15 17.14
CA MET A 182 -23.85 -36.06 17.71
C MET A 182 -23.06 -36.61 18.89
N ASP A 183 -21.74 -36.70 18.75
CA ASP A 183 -20.84 -37.02 19.86
C ASP A 183 -20.77 -35.79 20.78
N LEU A 184 -21.73 -35.72 21.69
CA LEU A 184 -21.70 -34.84 22.84
C LEU A 184 -20.90 -35.56 23.93
N SER A 185 -19.59 -35.33 23.95
CA SER A 185 -18.67 -35.68 25.04
C SER A 185 -18.07 -34.43 25.67
#